data_AF-A0A965FPF2-F1
#
_entry.id   AF-A0A965FPF2-F1
#
_cell.length_a   1.000
_cell.length_b   1.000
_cell.length_c   1.000
_cell.angle_alpha   90.00
_cell.angle_beta   90.00
_cell.angle_gamma   90.00
#
_symmetry.space_group_name_H-M   'P 1'
#
loop_
_entity.id
_entity.type
_entity.pdbx_description
1 polymer ?
#
loop_
_entity_poly.entity_id
_entity_poly.type
_entity_poly.pdbx_seq_one_letter_code
_entity_poly.pdbx_strand_id
1 'polypeptide(L)'
;VPLNLKLQIVAGVANPRTPFAVTPVFSYAVWKLQNQHLSIRLIHKRFPLPKRRTLNQLETDVLTVEQAAKYLQVSVSSMRRLLQRREVISIQIGRNRRVTQGALKQYVQNLEKQVRATGR
;
A
#
# COMPACT_ATOMS: atom_id res chain seq x y z
N VAL A 1 8.27 26.07 -30.89
CA VAL A 1 7.04 25.65 -31.61
C VAL A 1 7.24 24.20 -32.05
N PRO A 2 6.32 23.28 -31.70
CA PRO A 2 6.65 21.87 -31.43
C PRO A 2 6.67 20.97 -32.67
N LEU A 3 7.57 19.97 -32.64
CA LEU A 3 7.61 18.89 -33.60
C LEU A 3 6.45 17.91 -33.39
N ASN A 4 5.78 17.67 -34.51
CA ASN A 4 4.76 16.68 -34.80
C ASN A 4 5.26 15.25 -34.47
N LEU A 5 4.60 14.55 -33.55
CA LEU A 5 4.73 13.09 -33.41
C LEU A 5 3.36 12.47 -33.68
N LYS A 6 3.19 12.03 -34.93
CA LYS A 6 2.07 11.21 -35.38
C LYS A 6 2.10 9.87 -34.64
N LEU A 7 1.14 9.64 -33.76
CA LEU A 7 0.76 8.32 -33.28
C LEU A 7 0.15 7.54 -34.45
N GLN A 8 0.90 6.60 -35.03
CA GLN A 8 0.33 5.59 -35.91
C GLN A 8 -0.24 4.47 -35.05
N ILE A 9 -1.57 4.36 -35.00
CA ILE A 9 -2.27 3.20 -34.45
C ILE A 9 -2.31 2.16 -35.56
N VAL A 10 -1.52 1.09 -35.43
CA VAL A 10 -1.63 -0.08 -36.31
C VAL A 10 -2.82 -0.90 -35.83
N ALA A 11 -3.87 -0.95 -36.64
CA ALA A 11 -5.02 -1.80 -36.45
C ALA A 11 -4.62 -3.28 -36.63
N GLY A 12 -4.57 -4.04 -35.55
CA GLY A 12 -4.48 -5.50 -35.57
C GLY A 12 -5.88 -6.11 -35.73
N VAL A 13 -6.10 -6.79 -36.85
CA VAL A 13 -7.31 -7.56 -37.18
C VAL A 13 -7.43 -8.78 -36.26
N ALA A 14 -8.67 -9.07 -35.86
CA ALA A 14 -9.07 -10.09 -34.88
C ALA A 14 -8.86 -11.55 -35.34
N ASN A 15 -8.60 -12.45 -34.38
CA ASN A 15 -8.82 -13.90 -34.52
C ASN A 15 -9.69 -14.41 -33.34
N PRO A 16 -10.90 -14.96 -33.57
CA PRO A 16 -11.93 -15.16 -32.53
C PRO A 16 -11.89 -16.53 -31.81
N ARG A 17 -10.72 -17.15 -31.63
CA ARG A 17 -10.64 -18.47 -30.95
C ARG A 17 -9.45 -18.62 -30.00
N THR A 18 -9.44 -17.88 -28.89
CA THR A 18 -8.77 -18.26 -27.62
C THR A 18 -9.19 -17.32 -26.50
N PRO A 19 -9.87 -17.80 -25.44
CA PRO A 19 -10.11 -17.01 -24.24
C PRO A 19 -8.94 -17.21 -23.25
N PHE A 20 -8.47 -16.11 -22.65
CA PHE A 20 -7.50 -16.05 -21.54
C PHE A 20 -6.03 -16.39 -21.84
N ALA A 21 -5.26 -15.40 -22.30
CA ALA A 21 -3.85 -15.22 -21.93
C ALA A 21 -3.34 -13.85 -22.38
N VAL A 22 -3.62 -12.80 -21.60
CA VAL A 22 -2.93 -11.50 -21.74
C VAL A 22 -1.77 -11.51 -20.75
N THR A 23 -0.61 -12.00 -21.18
CA THR A 23 0.65 -11.69 -20.49
C THR A 23 1.25 -10.47 -21.16
N PRO A 24 1.30 -9.29 -20.53
CA PRO A 24 2.12 -8.21 -21.06
C PRO A 24 3.59 -8.56 -20.82
N VAL A 25 4.27 -8.98 -21.88
CA VAL A 25 5.74 -9.01 -21.97
C VAL A 25 6.19 -7.55 -22.03
N PHE A 26 6.31 -6.89 -20.87
CA PHE A 26 7.01 -5.62 -20.79
C PHE A 26 8.50 -5.88 -20.91
N SER A 27 8.98 -5.72 -22.15
CA SER A 27 10.37 -5.73 -22.55
C SER A 27 11.15 -4.63 -21.81
N TYR A 28 12.18 -5.03 -21.05
CA TYR A 28 13.11 -4.16 -20.30
C TYR A 28 14.08 -3.36 -21.19
N ALA A 29 13.66 -2.97 -22.39
CA ALA A 29 14.56 -2.46 -23.42
C ALA A 29 14.29 -0.98 -23.78
N VAL A 30 13.93 -0.11 -22.83
CA VAL A 30 13.93 1.36 -23.03
C VAL A 30 14.29 2.08 -21.72
N TRP A 31 15.49 1.86 -21.19
CA TRP A 31 16.08 2.74 -20.17
C TRP A 31 17.57 3.01 -20.38
N LYS A 32 18.09 2.76 -21.58
CA LYS A 32 19.45 3.15 -21.96
C LYS A 32 19.40 4.18 -23.07
N LEU A 33 19.13 5.45 -22.74
CA LEU A 33 19.61 6.55 -23.59
C LEU A 33 19.51 7.94 -22.95
N GLN A 34 20.16 8.18 -21.81
CA GLN A 34 20.74 9.51 -21.59
C GLN A 34 21.75 9.48 -20.44
N ASN A 35 22.82 10.26 -20.58
CA ASN A 35 23.88 10.57 -19.61
C ASN A 35 25.22 9.85 -19.86
N GLN A 36 25.84 10.19 -20.98
CA GLN A 36 27.30 10.29 -21.06
C GLN A 36 27.69 11.78 -21.05
N HIS A 37 28.83 12.09 -20.42
CA HIS A 37 29.34 13.41 -20.02
C HIS A 37 28.62 13.96 -18.77
N LEU A 38 29.25 14.11 -17.61
CA LEU A 38 30.45 14.94 -17.40
C LEU A 38 31.27 14.43 -16.20
N SER A 39 32.55 14.19 -16.48
CA SER A 39 33.74 14.49 -15.68
C SER A 39 33.63 14.51 -14.14
N ILE A 40 34.29 13.52 -13.57
CA ILE A 40 34.72 13.42 -12.17
C ILE A 40 35.41 14.71 -11.72
N ARG A 41 34.78 15.44 -10.79
CA ARG A 41 35.48 16.23 -9.79
C ARG A 41 35.01 15.76 -8.42
N LEU A 42 35.89 15.04 -7.72
CA LEU A 42 35.71 14.64 -6.33
C LEU A 42 35.46 15.89 -5.47
N ILE A 43 34.20 16.16 -5.17
CA ILE A 43 33.83 16.99 -4.04
C ILE A 43 33.40 16.01 -2.94
N HIS A 44 34.28 15.83 -1.95
CA HIS A 44 34.01 15.12 -0.69
C HIS A 44 33.00 15.91 0.17
N LYS A 45 31.86 16.30 -0.39
CA LYS A 45 30.71 16.69 0.41
C LYS A 45 30.18 15.40 0.98
N ARG A 46 30.41 15.19 2.28
CA ARG A 46 29.71 14.19 3.09
C ARG A 46 28.23 14.30 2.75
N PHE A 47 27.75 13.47 1.84
CA PHE A 47 26.34 13.27 1.65
C PHE A 47 25.86 12.69 2.98
N PRO A 48 25.04 13.40 3.78
CA PRO A 48 24.33 12.71 4.83
C PRO A 48 23.50 11.66 4.09
N LEU A 49 23.86 10.40 4.29
CA LEU A 49 23.07 9.29 3.77
C LEU A 49 21.62 9.60 4.13
N PRO A 50 20.66 9.55 3.18
CA PRO A 50 19.25 9.68 3.52
C PRO A 50 19.02 8.68 4.64
N LYS A 51 18.69 9.20 5.83
CA LYS A 51 18.60 8.45 7.09
C LYS A 51 17.89 7.16 6.75
N ARG A 52 18.64 6.05 6.70
CA ARG A 52 18.15 4.75 6.26
C ARG A 52 16.92 4.52 7.12
N ARG A 53 15.72 4.72 6.56
CA ARG A 53 14.48 4.44 7.28
C ARG A 53 14.64 2.97 7.59
N THR A 54 14.95 2.70 8.84
CA THR A 54 15.22 1.36 9.29
C THR A 54 14.02 0.55 8.86
N LEU A 55 14.26 -0.61 8.24
CA LEU A 55 13.24 -1.60 7.91
C LEU A 55 12.50 -2.13 9.17
N ASN A 56 12.71 -1.48 10.32
CA ASN A 56 12.06 -1.68 11.60
C ASN A 56 10.82 -0.79 11.76
N GLN A 57 10.52 0.11 10.81
CA GLN A 57 9.37 1.03 10.92
C GLN A 57 8.18 0.63 10.04
N LEU A 58 8.12 -0.66 9.68
CA LEU A 58 6.93 -1.35 9.19
C LEU A 58 6.64 -2.57 10.06
N GLU A 59 6.89 -2.46 11.36
CA GLU A 59 6.23 -3.32 12.35
C GLU A 59 4.74 -2.98 12.29
N THR A 60 4.05 -3.58 11.32
CA THR A 60 2.61 -3.64 11.32
C THR A 60 2.28 -4.61 12.44
N ASP A 61 2.21 -4.12 13.67
CA ASP A 61 1.90 -4.96 14.83
C ASP A 61 0.57 -5.67 14.58
N VAL A 62 0.68 -6.96 14.30
CA VAL A 62 -0.44 -7.84 14.01
C VAL A 62 -0.87 -8.48 15.31
N LEU A 63 -2.06 -8.11 15.77
CA LEU A 63 -2.63 -8.57 17.03
C LEU A 63 -3.61 -9.72 16.81
N THR A 64 -3.62 -10.63 17.77
CA THR A 64 -4.73 -11.59 17.95
C THR A 64 -6.02 -10.86 18.34
N VAL A 65 -7.17 -11.53 18.23
CA VAL A 65 -8.46 -10.94 18.63
C VAL A 65 -8.46 -10.64 20.13
N GLU A 66 -7.83 -11.50 20.93
CA GLU A 66 -7.71 -11.37 22.37
C GLU A 66 -6.81 -10.19 22.76
N GLN A 67 -5.68 -10.02 22.07
CA GLN A 67 -4.81 -8.85 22.28
C GLN A 67 -5.47 -7.55 21.81
N ALA A 68 -6.20 -7.57 20.70
CA ALA A 68 -6.95 -6.41 20.23
C ALA A 68 -8.05 -6.00 21.22
N ALA A 69 -8.74 -6.98 21.82
CA ALA A 69 -9.73 -6.74 22.87
C ALA A 69 -9.09 -6.10 24.10
N LYS A 70 -7.93 -6.61 24.55
CA LYS A 70 -7.14 -6.00 25.63
C LYS A 70 -6.69 -4.58 25.29
N TYR A 71 -6.26 -4.34 24.04
CA TYR A 71 -5.82 -3.02 23.59
C TYR A 71 -6.93 -1.97 23.68
N LEU A 72 -8.15 -2.31 23.24
CA LEU A 72 -9.32 -1.43 23.33
C LEU A 72 -10.01 -1.46 24.71
N GLN A 73 -9.52 -2.27 25.65
CA GLN A 73 -10.13 -2.50 26.97
C GLN A 73 -11.61 -2.95 26.88
N VAL A 74 -11.92 -3.81 25.91
CA VAL A 74 -13.26 -4.39 25.72
C VAL A 74 -13.24 -5.90 25.90
N SER A 75 -14.42 -6.50 26.09
CA SER A 75 -14.53 -7.96 26.12
C SER A 75 -14.20 -8.57 24.75
N VAL A 76 -13.69 -9.81 24.75
CA VAL A 76 -13.39 -10.55 23.51
C VAL A 76 -14.66 -10.76 22.67
N SER A 77 -15.81 -10.98 23.32
CA SER A 77 -17.10 -11.10 22.64
C SER A 77 -17.50 -9.80 21.92
N SER A 78 -17.29 -8.65 22.56
CA SER A 78 -17.49 -7.34 21.91
C SER A 78 -16.53 -7.16 20.74
N MET A 79 -15.24 -7.48 20.91
CA MET A 79 -14.27 -7.40 19.82
C MET A 79 -14.68 -8.28 18.62
N ARG A 80 -15.16 -9.51 18.88
CA ARG A 80 -15.69 -10.39 17.83
C ARG A 80 -16.92 -9.79 17.14
N ARG A 81 -17.82 -9.12 17.87
CA ARG A 81 -18.95 -8.41 17.28
C ARG A 81 -18.50 -7.26 16.37
N LEU A 82 -17.50 -6.48 16.77
CA LEU A 82 -16.93 -5.42 15.91
C LEU A 82 -16.38 -5.99 14.60
N LEU A 83 -15.70 -7.15 14.67
CA LEU A 83 -15.20 -7.84 13.48
C LEU A 83 -16.31 -8.42 12.60
N GLN A 84 -17.37 -8.97 13.21
CA GLN A 84 -18.53 -9.48 12.47
C GLN A 84 -19.28 -8.36 11.75
N ARG A 85 -19.43 -7.20 12.40
CA ARG A 85 -20.03 -5.99 11.84
C ARG A 85 -19.12 -5.25 10.86
N ARG A 86 -17.87 -5.68 10.71
CA ARG A 86 -16.84 -5.07 9.86
C ARG A 86 -16.51 -3.61 10.25
N GLU A 87 -16.75 -3.24 11.51
CA GLU A 87 -16.40 -1.91 12.02
C GLU A 87 -14.88 -1.76 12.22
N VAL A 88 -14.18 -2.88 12.47
CA VAL A 88 -12.72 -2.95 12.54
C VAL A 88 -12.20 -3.84 11.41
N ILE A 89 -11.22 -3.32 10.67
CA ILE A 89 -10.57 -4.05 9.57
C ILE A 89 -9.70 -5.18 10.14
N SER A 90 -9.87 -6.39 9.60
CA SER A 90 -9.09 -7.56 9.98
C SER A 90 -8.54 -8.30 8.77
N ILE A 91 -7.38 -8.93 8.95
CA ILE A 91 -6.74 -9.80 7.97
C ILE A 91 -6.97 -11.24 8.40
N GLN A 92 -7.43 -12.09 7.50
CA GLN A 92 -7.53 -13.53 7.76
C GLN A 92 -6.20 -14.21 7.43
N ILE A 93 -5.63 -14.91 8.41
CA ILE A 93 -4.41 -15.71 8.24
C ILE A 93 -4.77 -17.16 8.61
N GLY A 94 -5.00 -17.99 7.59
CA GLY A 94 -5.55 -19.33 7.77
C GLY A 94 -6.97 -19.30 8.32
N ARG A 95 -7.20 -20.02 9.43
CA ARG A 95 -8.51 -20.06 10.12
C ARG A 95 -8.69 -18.92 11.14
N ASN A 96 -7.62 -18.18 11.43
CA ASN A 96 -7.61 -17.17 12.47
C ASN A 96 -7.67 -15.76 11.88
N ARG A 97 -8.40 -14.87 12.55
CA ARG A 97 -8.39 -13.45 12.24
C ARG A 97 -7.31 -12.73 13.02
N ARG A 98 -6.69 -11.77 12.35
CA ARG A 98 -5.68 -10.87 12.90
C ARG A 98 -6.09 -9.43 12.66
N VAL A 99 -5.73 -8.56 13.58
CA VAL A 99 -6.09 -7.14 13.54
C VAL A 99 -4.80 -6.35 13.62
N THR A 100 -4.62 -5.40 12.71
CA THR A 100 -3.45 -4.52 12.77
C THR A 100 -3.69 -3.43 13.80
N GLN A 101 -2.65 -3.03 14.54
CA GLN A 101 -2.77 -1.92 15.48
C GLN A 101 -3.23 -0.62 14.79
N GLY A 102 -2.83 -0.40 13.53
CA GLY A 102 -3.30 0.72 12.71
C GLY A 102 -4.81 0.74 12.50
N ALA A 103 -5.43 -0.42 12.26
CA ALA A 103 -6.88 -0.52 12.12
C ALA A 103 -7.62 -0.17 13.42
N LEU A 104 -7.08 -0.57 14.58
CA LEU A 104 -7.64 -0.20 15.88
C LEU A 104 -7.57 1.31 16.13
N LYS A 105 -6.42 1.95 15.81
CA LYS A 105 -6.27 3.40 15.92
C LYS A 105 -7.26 4.15 15.02
N GLN A 106 -7.43 3.70 13.78
CA GLN A 106 -8.40 4.29 12.85
C GLN A 106 -9.84 4.16 13.37
N TYR A 107 -10.20 3.02 13.95
CA TYR A 107 -11.52 2.83 14.56
C TYR A 107 -11.79 3.84 15.68
N VAL A 108 -10.84 4.03 16.61
CA VAL A 108 -10.98 5.02 17.69
C VAL A 108 -11.11 6.45 17.13
N GLN A 109 -10.29 6.81 16.15
CA GLN A 109 -10.38 8.13 15.49
C GLN A 109 -11.74 8.36 14.83
N ASN A 110 -12.34 7.32 14.24
CA ASN A 110 -13.66 7.44 13.64
C ASN A 110 -14.75 7.64 14.70
N LEU A 111 -14.66 6.95 15.84
CA LEU A 111 -15.56 7.18 16.98
C LEU A 111 -15.46 8.61 17.50
N GLU A 112 -14.25 9.13 17.69
CA GLU A 112 -14.03 10.52 18.13
C GLU A 112 -14.68 11.53 17.17
N LYS A 113 -14.56 11.30 15.85
CA LYS A 113 -15.20 12.15 14.84
C LYS A 113 -16.72 12.10 14.93
N GLN A 114 -17.31 10.93 15.14
CA GLN A 114 -18.76 10.77 15.29
C GLN A 114 -19.27 11.51 16.53
N VAL A 115 -18.61 11.34 17.68
CA VAL A 115 -18.96 12.03 18.92
C VAL A 115 -18.92 13.56 18.75
N ARG A 116 -17.88 14.08 18.08
CA ARG A 116 -17.76 15.52 17.79
C ARG A 116 -18.83 16.04 16.83
N ALA A 117 -19.30 15.20 15.91
CA ALA A 117 -20.35 15.56 14.97
C ALA A 117 -21.74 15.60 15.64
N THR A 118 -21.99 14.71 16.61
CA THR A 118 -23.27 14.65 17.34
C THR A 118 -23.37 15.70 18.46
N GLY A 119 -22.25 16.14 19.04
CA GLY A 119 -22.23 17.14 20.12
C GLY A 119 -22.33 18.60 19.68
N ARG A 120 -22.62 18.87 18.40
CA ARG A 120 -22.92 20.21 17.85
C ARG A 120 -24.39 20.28 17.46
#